data_AF-A0AAD6UVD6-F1
#
_entry.id   AF-A0AAD6UVD6-F1
#
_cell.length_a   1.000
_cell.length_b   1.000
_cell.length_c   1.000
_cell.angle_alpha   90.00
_cell.angle_beta   90.00
_cell.angle_gamma   90.00
#
_symmetry.space_group_name_H-M   'P 1'
#
loop_
_entity.id
_entity.type
_entity.pdbx_description
1 polymer ?
#
loop_
_entity_poly.entity_id
_entity_poly.type
_entity_poly.pdbx_seq_one_letter_code
_entity_poly.pdbx_strand_id
1 'polypeptide(L)'
;MEYYQKLVNYYTNEYGIPLFFRFPSLPLLRAKAAELRQDAFVHVQPDNNIADAAKATRQQEARRRHIFELAEKSLEAVMYLESRMGVATRWLPGDEGWLKAQDLVSKRRYQRALDNLEKLVVERLSELWKMNLAGTRFKLRRHIAKALQSRSKAVRTALDAYNQAAVTLDPPRPQLSWDTVVEYGFLSEFELLK
;
A
#
# COMPACT_ATOMS: atom_id res chain seq x y z
N MET A 1 -14.95 14.60 13.93
CA MET A 1 -13.51 14.49 13.63
C MET A 1 -12.86 13.24 14.24
N GLU A 2 -13.26 12.76 15.43
CA GLU A 2 -12.74 11.50 16.02
C GLU A 2 -13.06 10.20 15.24
N TYR A 3 -14.14 10.20 14.46
CA TYR A 3 -14.72 9.05 13.78
C TYR A 3 -13.80 8.38 12.74
N TYR A 4 -13.18 9.15 11.86
CA TYR A 4 -12.31 8.61 10.81
C TYR A 4 -10.89 8.31 11.29
N GLN A 5 -10.41 9.00 12.34
CA GLN A 5 -9.15 8.65 13.00
C GLN A 5 -9.22 7.26 13.63
N LYS A 6 -10.33 6.90 14.28
CA LYS A 6 -10.53 5.56 14.86
C LYS A 6 -10.60 4.46 13.79
N LEU A 7 -11.30 4.70 12.67
CA LEU A 7 -11.46 3.72 11.58
C LEU A 7 -10.13 3.45 10.85
N VAL A 8 -9.36 4.50 10.59
CA VAL A 8 -8.03 4.41 9.98
C VAL A 8 -6.99 3.81 10.93
N ASN A 9 -7.09 4.07 12.23
CA ASN A 9 -6.17 3.55 13.26
C ASN A 9 -6.43 2.07 13.60
N TYR A 10 -7.69 1.62 13.58
CA TYR A 10 -8.09 0.23 13.84
C TYR A 10 -7.40 -0.75 12.88
N TYR A 11 -7.39 -0.45 11.58
CA TYR A 11 -6.71 -1.28 10.58
C TYR A 11 -5.17 -1.25 10.66
N THR A 12 -4.58 -0.19 11.24
CA THR A 12 -3.12 -0.11 11.41
C THR A 12 -2.59 -0.78 12.66
N ASN A 13 -3.34 -0.79 13.77
CA ASN A 13 -2.80 -1.25 15.06
C ASN A 13 -3.06 -2.72 15.38
N GLU A 14 -4.18 -3.31 14.93
CA GLU A 14 -4.51 -4.71 15.30
C GLU A 14 -4.05 -5.77 14.29
N TYR A 15 -3.80 -5.38 13.03
CA TYR A 15 -3.53 -6.38 11.98
C TYR A 15 -2.22 -6.19 11.20
N GLY A 16 -1.53 -5.04 11.33
CA GLY A 16 -0.34 -4.77 10.49
C GLY A 16 -0.61 -4.92 8.99
N ILE A 17 -1.88 -4.93 8.58
CA ILE A 17 -2.30 -5.11 7.19
C ILE A 17 -2.14 -3.73 6.56
N PRO A 18 -1.21 -3.55 5.60
CA PRO A 18 -1.23 -2.36 4.80
C PRO A 18 -2.61 -2.30 4.15
N LEU A 19 -3.29 -1.14 4.21
CA LEU A 19 -4.50 -0.83 3.42
C LEU A 19 -4.21 -0.82 1.89
N PHE A 20 -3.27 -1.66 1.46
CA PHE A 20 -2.67 -1.86 0.16
C PHE A 20 -2.37 -3.34 -0.09
N PHE A 21 -3.31 -4.22 0.21
CA PHE A 21 -3.68 -5.10 -0.88
C PHE A 21 -4.77 -4.39 -1.65
N ARG A 22 -4.57 -4.31 -2.95
CA ARG A 22 -5.56 -4.01 -3.98
C ARG A 22 -6.83 -4.81 -3.66
N PHE A 23 -7.66 -4.35 -2.73
CA PHE A 23 -9.00 -4.85 -2.53
C PHE A 23 -9.75 -4.28 -3.72
N PRO A 24 -10.04 -5.10 -4.75
CA PRO A 24 -11.01 -4.67 -5.72
C PRO A 24 -12.26 -4.33 -4.91
N SER A 25 -12.96 -3.25 -5.26
CA SER A 25 -14.25 -2.95 -4.64
C SER A 25 -15.09 -4.24 -4.57
N LEU A 26 -15.91 -4.46 -3.53
CA LEU A 26 -16.77 -5.65 -3.49
C LEU A 26 -17.48 -5.95 -4.85
N PRO A 27 -17.89 -4.94 -5.64
CA PRO A 27 -18.31 -5.11 -7.03
C PRO A 27 -17.24 -5.73 -7.96
N LEU A 28 -15.99 -5.26 -7.93
CA LEU A 28 -14.87 -5.85 -8.69
C LEU A 28 -14.50 -7.25 -8.20
N LEU A 29 -14.59 -7.56 -6.90
CA LEU A 29 -14.37 -8.91 -6.38
C LEU A 29 -15.49 -9.86 -6.81
N ARG A 30 -16.75 -9.39 -6.80
CA ARG A 30 -17.90 -10.14 -7.32
C ARG A 30 -17.82 -10.33 -8.83
N ALA A 31 -17.42 -9.31 -9.58
CA ALA A 31 -17.19 -9.38 -11.03
C ALA A 31 -16.05 -10.35 -11.35
N LYS A 32 -14.93 -10.27 -10.64
CA LYS A 32 -13.80 -11.19 -10.81
C LYS A 32 -14.13 -12.61 -10.37
N ALA A 33 -14.94 -12.79 -9.33
CA ALA A 33 -15.48 -14.10 -8.94
C ALA A 33 -16.46 -14.64 -9.99
N ALA A 34 -17.22 -13.78 -10.67
CA ALA A 34 -18.11 -14.14 -11.77
C ALA A 34 -17.36 -14.48 -13.07
N GLU A 35 -16.29 -13.75 -13.41
CA GLU A 35 -15.36 -14.09 -14.50
C GLU A 35 -14.70 -15.45 -14.24
N LEU A 36 -14.20 -15.65 -13.02
CA LEU A 36 -13.63 -16.95 -12.61
C LEU A 36 -14.65 -18.08 -12.59
N ARG A 37 -15.96 -17.78 -12.51
CA ARG A 37 -17.05 -18.76 -12.61
C ARG A 37 -17.27 -19.24 -14.05
N GLN A 38 -16.90 -18.44 -15.06
CA GLN A 38 -17.03 -18.77 -16.48
C GLN A 38 -15.85 -19.60 -17.01
N ASP A 39 -14.63 -19.42 -16.47
CA ASP A 39 -13.43 -20.18 -16.87
C ASP A 39 -13.36 -21.61 -16.29
N ALA A 40 -14.49 -22.30 -16.18
CA ALA A 40 -14.66 -23.44 -15.27
C ALA A 40 -13.69 -24.62 -15.53
N PHE A 41 -13.14 -24.77 -16.74
CA PHE A 41 -12.27 -25.90 -17.09
C PHE A 41 -11.13 -25.49 -18.02
N VAL A 42 -9.91 -25.96 -17.75
CA VAL A 42 -8.83 -25.97 -18.75
C VAL A 42 -9.28 -26.93 -19.85
N HIS A 43 -9.53 -26.41 -21.05
CA HIS A 43 -9.86 -27.24 -22.20
C HIS A 43 -8.64 -28.09 -22.56
N VAL A 44 -8.66 -29.38 -22.21
CA VAL A 44 -7.56 -30.30 -22.51
C VAL A 44 -7.63 -30.62 -24.00
N GLN A 45 -6.66 -30.12 -24.77
CA GLN A 45 -6.42 -30.58 -26.13
C GLN A 45 -5.61 -31.90 -26.07
N PRO A 46 -5.79 -32.82 -27.04
CA PRO A 46 -5.23 -34.17 -26.97
C PRO A 46 -3.70 -34.23 -26.90
N ASP A 47 -3.00 -33.16 -27.30
CA ASP A 47 -1.53 -33.09 -27.31
C ASP A 47 -0.90 -32.61 -25.98
N ASN A 48 -1.70 -32.19 -24.99
CA ASN A 48 -1.18 -31.67 -23.72
C ASN A 48 -0.86 -32.80 -22.73
N ASN A 49 0.30 -32.71 -22.06
CA ASN A 49 0.66 -33.61 -20.97
C ASN A 49 -0.38 -33.51 -19.84
N ILE A 50 -1.12 -34.61 -19.61
CA ILE A 50 -2.25 -34.70 -18.68
C ILE A 50 -1.82 -34.30 -17.25
N ALA A 51 -0.58 -34.59 -16.86
CA ALA A 51 -0.03 -34.24 -15.54
C ALA A 51 0.11 -32.71 -15.35
N ASP A 52 0.54 -32.01 -16.39
CA ASP A 52 0.70 -30.55 -16.38
C ASP A 52 -0.66 -29.84 -16.42
N ALA A 53 -1.60 -30.36 -17.22
CA ALA A 53 -2.99 -29.89 -17.22
C ALA A 53 -3.66 -30.06 -15.84
N ALA A 54 -3.49 -31.22 -15.19
CA ALA A 54 -4.01 -31.47 -13.85
C ALA A 54 -3.36 -30.57 -12.77
N LYS A 55 -2.09 -30.22 -12.93
CA LYS A 55 -1.40 -29.25 -12.05
C LYS A 55 -1.92 -27.83 -12.25
N ALA A 56 -2.12 -27.39 -13.49
CA ALA A 56 -2.69 -26.09 -13.83
C ALA A 56 -4.11 -25.94 -13.27
N THR A 57 -4.97 -26.95 -13.45
CA THR A 57 -6.32 -26.97 -12.90
C THR A 57 -6.31 -26.88 -11.37
N ARG A 58 -5.43 -27.62 -10.68
CA ARG A 58 -5.26 -27.52 -9.21
C ARG A 58 -4.83 -26.13 -8.76
N GLN A 59 -3.91 -25.48 -9.50
CA GLN A 59 -3.47 -24.13 -9.17
C GLN A 59 -4.58 -23.10 -9.39
N GLN A 60 -5.36 -23.23 -10.47
CA GLN A 60 -6.51 -22.35 -10.75
C GLN A 60 -7.60 -22.52 -9.69
N GLU A 61 -7.89 -23.75 -9.30
CA GLU A 61 -8.85 -24.06 -8.24
C GLU A 61 -8.39 -23.53 -6.87
N ALA A 62 -7.12 -23.68 -6.52
CA ALA A 62 -6.55 -23.11 -5.29
C ALA A 62 -6.64 -21.57 -5.29
N ARG A 63 -6.36 -20.91 -6.42
CA ARG A 63 -6.53 -19.46 -6.56
C ARG A 63 -8.00 -19.04 -6.41
N ARG A 64 -8.94 -19.80 -6.97
CA ARG A 64 -10.38 -19.54 -6.79
C ARG A 64 -10.79 -19.60 -5.34
N ARG A 65 -10.48 -20.69 -4.65
CA ARG A 65 -10.80 -20.87 -3.22
C ARG A 65 -10.25 -19.71 -2.39
N HIS A 66 -8.99 -19.36 -2.61
CA HIS A 66 -8.36 -18.24 -1.92
C HIS A 66 -9.08 -16.90 -2.17
N ILE A 67 -9.51 -16.63 -3.41
CA ILE A 67 -10.26 -15.42 -3.76
C ILE A 67 -11.64 -15.41 -3.08
N PHE A 68 -12.33 -16.56 -3.05
CA PHE A 68 -13.62 -16.69 -2.36
C PHE A 68 -13.49 -16.44 -0.86
N GLU A 69 -12.54 -17.10 -0.19
CA GLU A 69 -12.27 -16.90 1.23
C GLU A 69 -11.91 -15.44 1.55
N LEU A 70 -11.13 -14.80 0.69
CA LEU A 70 -10.78 -13.39 0.84
C LEU A 70 -12.01 -12.48 0.68
N ALA A 71 -12.89 -12.79 -0.28
CA ALA A 71 -14.11 -12.04 -0.49
C ALA A 71 -15.07 -12.17 0.71
N GLU A 72 -15.21 -13.37 1.27
CA GLU A 72 -16.02 -13.64 2.46
C GLU A 72 -15.49 -12.87 3.68
N LYS A 73 -14.19 -12.95 3.97
CA LYS A 73 -13.55 -12.19 5.06
C LYS A 73 -13.72 -10.68 4.88
N SER A 74 -13.62 -10.18 3.65
CA SER A 74 -13.84 -8.76 3.35
C SER A 74 -15.29 -8.34 3.59
N LEU A 75 -16.26 -9.21 3.26
CA LEU A 75 -17.68 -8.95 3.49
C LEU A 75 -18.00 -8.93 5.00
N GLU A 76 -17.45 -9.86 5.76
CA GLU A 76 -17.60 -9.91 7.22
C GLU A 76 -17.08 -8.63 7.87
N ALA A 77 -15.89 -8.16 7.49
CA ALA A 77 -15.33 -6.92 7.99
C ALA A 77 -16.21 -5.70 7.66
N VAL A 78 -16.78 -5.65 6.45
CA VAL A 78 -17.70 -4.57 6.04
C VAL A 78 -18.98 -4.62 6.87
N MET A 79 -19.60 -5.79 7.05
CA MET A 79 -20.81 -5.95 7.86
C MET A 79 -20.58 -5.56 9.33
N TYR A 80 -19.45 -5.97 9.89
CA TYR A 80 -19.05 -5.59 11.25
C TYR A 80 -18.97 -4.07 11.40
N LEU A 81 -18.35 -3.39 10.43
CA LEU A 81 -18.25 -1.93 10.42
C LEU A 81 -19.61 -1.26 10.22
N GLU A 82 -20.44 -1.74 9.28
CA GLU A 82 -21.79 -1.21 9.04
C GLU A 82 -22.63 -1.26 10.31
N SER A 83 -22.61 -2.40 11.01
CA SER A 83 -23.28 -2.59 12.30
C SER A 83 -22.76 -1.64 13.37
N ARG A 84 -21.43 -1.55 13.54
CA ARG A 84 -20.79 -0.67 14.53
C ARG A 84 -21.06 0.82 14.25
N MET A 85 -21.28 1.18 13.00
CA MET A 85 -21.53 2.56 12.57
C MET A 85 -23.02 2.92 12.48
N GLY A 86 -23.93 1.96 12.70
CA GLY A 86 -25.36 2.19 12.55
C GLY A 86 -25.76 2.57 11.12
N VAL A 87 -25.01 2.14 10.12
CA VAL A 87 -25.29 2.42 8.71
C VAL A 87 -26.44 1.51 8.27
N ALA A 88 -27.64 2.08 8.21
CA ALA A 88 -28.86 1.32 7.88
C ALA A 88 -28.90 0.86 6.42
N THR A 89 -28.26 1.58 5.50
CA THR A 89 -28.20 1.24 4.07
C THR A 89 -26.76 1.30 3.59
N ARG A 90 -26.29 0.21 2.98
CA ARG A 90 -24.95 0.12 2.41
C ARG A 90 -24.72 1.20 1.37
N TRP A 91 -23.64 1.96 1.52
CA TRP A 91 -23.27 2.99 0.56
C TRP A 91 -22.83 2.36 -0.77
N LEU A 92 -23.38 2.88 -1.86
CA LEU A 92 -23.01 2.55 -3.24
C LEU A 92 -22.05 3.59 -3.81
N PRO A 93 -21.26 3.25 -4.84
CA PRO A 93 -20.47 4.23 -5.56
C PRO A 93 -21.35 5.36 -6.10
N GLY A 94 -21.08 6.60 -5.66
CA GLY A 94 -21.85 7.79 -6.04
C GLY A 94 -22.66 8.40 -4.89
N ASP A 95 -22.88 7.67 -3.80
CA ASP A 95 -23.54 8.21 -2.62
C ASP A 95 -22.66 9.27 -1.93
N GLU A 96 -23.29 10.26 -1.28
CA GLU A 96 -22.56 11.32 -0.58
C GLU A 96 -21.63 10.76 0.52
N GLY A 97 -22.10 9.74 1.26
CA GLY A 97 -21.29 9.03 2.25
C GLY A 97 -20.09 8.31 1.64
N TRP A 98 -20.28 7.70 0.47
CA TRP A 98 -19.21 7.06 -0.28
C TRP A 98 -18.16 8.06 -0.75
N LEU A 99 -18.59 9.18 -1.34
CA LEU A 99 -17.69 10.23 -1.84
C LEU A 99 -16.87 10.87 -0.71
N LYS A 100 -17.50 11.19 0.43
CA LYS A 100 -16.80 11.69 1.62
C LYS A 100 -15.79 10.69 2.17
N ALA A 101 -16.16 9.42 2.25
CA ALA A 101 -15.25 8.37 2.70
C ALA A 101 -14.07 8.21 1.74
N GLN A 102 -14.31 8.27 0.43
CA GLN A 102 -13.28 8.20 -0.60
C GLN A 102 -12.27 9.35 -0.46
N ASP A 103 -12.73 10.59 -0.30
CA ASP A 103 -11.85 11.75 -0.08
C ASP A 103 -10.96 11.56 1.17
N LEU A 104 -11.53 11.07 2.27
CA LEU A 104 -10.79 10.84 3.50
C LEU A 104 -9.74 9.73 3.38
N VAL A 105 -10.06 8.66 2.66
CA VAL A 105 -9.11 7.58 2.36
C VAL A 105 -7.97 8.12 1.49
N SER A 106 -8.26 8.94 0.47
CA SER A 106 -7.25 9.59 -0.37
C SER A 106 -6.35 10.51 0.46
N LYS A 107 -6.92 11.36 1.31
CA LYS A 107 -6.17 12.23 2.24
C LYS A 107 -5.27 11.45 3.17
N ARG A 108 -5.75 10.34 3.73
CA ARG A 108 -4.95 9.50 4.62
C ARG A 108 -3.84 8.75 3.88
N ARG A 109 -4.11 8.27 2.67
CA ARG A 109 -3.09 7.65 1.81
C ARG A 109 -1.97 8.63 1.53
N TYR A 110 -2.31 9.87 1.18
CA TYR A 110 -1.34 10.94 0.97
C TYR A 110 -0.51 11.19 2.23
N GLN A 111 -1.15 11.35 3.40
CA GLN A 111 -0.44 11.55 4.66
C GLN A 111 0.54 10.41 4.96
N ARG A 112 0.12 9.14 4.83
CA ARG A 112 1.01 8.01 5.07
C ARG A 112 2.17 7.94 4.08
N ALA A 113 1.92 8.29 2.81
CA ALA A 113 2.97 8.34 1.81
C ALA A 113 4.00 9.43 2.14
N LEU A 114 3.52 10.59 2.61
CA LEU A 114 4.36 11.68 3.11
C LEU A 114 5.16 11.27 4.35
N ASP A 115 4.49 10.77 5.40
CA ASP A 115 5.15 10.32 6.65
C ASP A 115 6.24 9.27 6.37
N ASN A 116 5.96 8.33 5.45
CA ASN A 116 6.92 7.30 5.07
C ASN A 116 8.11 7.88 4.27
N LEU A 117 7.85 8.85 3.38
CA LEU A 117 8.90 9.55 2.65
C LEU A 117 9.79 10.33 3.61
N GLU A 118 9.21 11.12 4.51
CA GLU A 118 9.92 11.89 5.54
C GLU A 118 10.78 10.97 6.41
N LYS A 119 10.19 9.89 6.95
CA LYS A 119 10.91 8.89 7.74
C LYS A 119 12.14 8.36 7.00
N LEU A 120 11.99 7.96 5.73
CA LEU A 120 13.09 7.40 4.94
C LEU A 120 14.19 8.43 4.64
N VAL A 121 13.81 9.70 4.46
CA VAL A 121 14.76 10.80 4.28
C VAL A 121 15.57 11.03 5.56
N VAL A 122 14.90 11.16 6.71
CA VAL A 122 15.55 11.33 8.03
C VAL A 122 16.48 10.14 8.33
N GLU A 123 16.00 8.93 8.07
CA GLU A 123 16.79 7.72 8.23
C GLU A 123 18.04 7.69 7.34
N ARG A 124 17.95 8.14 6.08
CA ARG A 124 19.09 8.25 5.15
C ARG A 124 20.09 9.31 5.62
N LEU A 125 19.62 10.45 6.11
CA LEU A 125 20.48 11.50 6.65
C LEU A 125 21.25 11.01 7.88
N SER A 126 20.59 10.27 8.77
CA SER A 126 21.25 9.66 9.92
C SER A 126 22.36 8.68 9.53
N GLU A 127 22.22 7.98 8.40
CA GLU A 127 23.26 7.10 7.86
C GLU A 127 24.43 7.87 7.27
N LEU A 128 24.15 8.95 6.53
CA LEU A 128 25.19 9.83 5.99
C LEU A 128 26.02 10.44 7.12
N TRP A 129 25.35 10.93 8.17
CA TRP A 129 26.01 11.46 9.36
C TRP A 129 26.92 10.41 10.02
N LYS A 130 26.43 9.16 10.19
CA LYS A 130 27.24 8.04 10.72
C LYS A 130 28.43 7.67 9.81
N MET A 131 28.31 7.87 8.50
CA MET A 131 29.39 7.65 7.54
C MET A 131 30.50 8.71 7.68
N ASN A 132 30.09 9.96 7.94
CA ASN A 132 30.98 11.11 8.09
C ASN A 132 31.67 11.18 9.47
N LEU A 133 31.24 10.39 10.45
CA LEU A 133 31.86 10.35 11.79
C LEU A 133 33.26 9.70 11.74
N ALA A 134 34.27 10.41 12.25
CA ALA A 134 35.63 9.89 12.38
C ALA A 134 35.67 8.68 13.34
N GLY A 135 36.44 7.63 13.00
CA GLY A 135 36.58 6.41 13.81
C GLY A 135 35.75 5.19 13.36
N THR A 136 35.01 5.29 12.25
CA THR A 136 34.31 4.13 11.66
C THR A 136 35.28 3.12 11.05
N ARG A 137 35.31 1.88 11.56
CA ARG A 137 36.08 0.76 10.96
C ARG A 137 35.63 0.51 9.51
N PHE A 138 36.56 0.10 8.64
CA PHE A 138 36.30 -0.15 7.21
C PHE A 138 35.07 -1.04 6.94
N LYS A 139 34.91 -2.13 7.71
CA LYS A 139 33.75 -3.02 7.61
C LYS A 139 32.43 -2.28 7.86
N LEU A 140 32.38 -1.43 8.89
CA LEU A 140 31.19 -0.64 9.22
C LEU A 140 30.86 0.37 8.11
N ARG A 141 31.86 1.05 7.53
CA ARG A 141 31.66 1.93 6.37
C ARG A 141 31.04 1.20 5.19
N ARG A 142 31.48 -0.04 4.90
CA ARG A 142 30.89 -0.87 3.84
C ARG A 142 29.43 -1.21 4.11
N HIS A 143 29.06 -1.49 5.36
CA HIS A 143 27.66 -1.72 5.73
C HIS A 143 26.81 -0.46 5.58
N ILE A 144 27.31 0.70 6.01
CA ILE A 144 26.62 1.99 5.86
C ILE A 144 26.43 2.33 4.38
N ALA A 145 27.45 2.13 3.53
CA ALA A 145 27.33 2.36 2.09
C ALA A 145 26.26 1.49 1.42
N LYS A 146 26.17 0.20 1.80
CA LYS A 146 25.10 -0.69 1.33
C LYS A 146 23.72 -0.25 1.82
N ALA A 147 23.63 0.18 3.08
CA ALA A 147 22.40 0.68 3.66
C ALA A 147 21.91 1.94 2.93
N LEU A 148 22.82 2.91 2.68
CA LEU A 148 22.54 4.12 1.90
C LEU A 148 22.04 3.83 0.48
N GLN A 149 22.62 2.83 -0.20
CA GLN A 149 22.17 2.43 -1.53
C GLN A 149 20.75 1.83 -1.48
N SER A 150 20.48 0.96 -0.50
CA SER A 150 19.15 0.39 -0.28
C SER A 150 18.12 1.48 0.05
N ARG A 151 18.47 2.41 0.96
CA ARG A 151 17.61 3.51 1.37
C ARG A 151 17.33 4.48 0.24
N SER A 152 18.32 4.79 -0.60
CA SER A 152 18.10 5.65 -1.78
C SER A 152 17.09 5.04 -2.75
N LYS A 153 17.07 3.70 -2.93
CA LYS A 153 16.01 3.03 -3.69
C LYS A 153 14.66 3.13 -3.01
N ALA A 154 14.60 2.92 -1.69
CA ALA A 154 13.37 3.02 -0.91
C ALA A 154 12.77 4.43 -0.96
N VAL A 155 13.60 5.48 -0.86
CA VAL A 155 13.16 6.89 -0.99
C VAL A 155 12.56 7.14 -2.37
N ARG A 156 13.14 6.60 -3.46
CA ARG A 156 12.55 6.72 -4.81
C ARG A 156 11.17 6.08 -4.89
N THR A 157 11.03 4.85 -4.39
CA THR A 157 9.71 4.18 -4.36
C THR A 157 8.70 4.93 -3.50
N ALA A 158 9.13 5.48 -2.36
CA ALA A 158 8.26 6.28 -1.50
C ALA A 158 7.86 7.62 -2.15
N LEU A 159 8.77 8.25 -2.89
CA LEU A 159 8.52 9.45 -3.66
C LEU A 159 7.48 9.20 -4.77
N ASP A 160 7.59 8.08 -5.49
CA ASP A 160 6.59 7.68 -6.49
C ASP A 160 5.22 7.47 -5.84
N ALA A 161 5.18 6.80 -4.68
CA ALA A 161 3.94 6.60 -3.93
C ALA A 161 3.33 7.91 -3.43
N TYR A 162 4.16 8.86 -2.99
CA TYR A 162 3.75 10.22 -2.63
C TYR A 162 3.15 10.95 -3.82
N ASN A 163 3.85 11.00 -4.96
CA ASN A 163 3.41 11.70 -6.16
C ASN A 163 2.11 11.11 -6.72
N GLN A 164 1.96 9.78 -6.68
CA GLN A 164 0.70 9.12 -7.03
C GLN A 164 -0.45 9.52 -6.10
N ALA A 165 -0.21 9.55 -4.79
CA ALA A 165 -1.24 9.96 -3.83
C ALA A 165 -1.58 11.47 -3.91
N ALA A 166 -0.58 12.30 -4.20
CA ALA A 166 -0.72 13.76 -4.33
C ALA A 166 -1.67 14.15 -5.47
N VAL A 167 -1.60 13.47 -6.61
CA VAL A 167 -2.48 13.72 -7.78
C VAL A 167 -3.92 13.28 -7.53
N THR A 168 -4.13 12.28 -6.67
CA THR A 168 -5.49 11.76 -6.38
C THR A 168 -6.31 12.65 -5.43
N LEU A 169 -5.71 13.71 -4.88
CA LEU A 169 -6.40 14.65 -3.99
C LEU A 169 -7.15 15.72 -4.78
N ASP A 170 -8.19 16.26 -4.15
CA ASP A 170 -8.90 17.45 -4.62
C ASP A 170 -8.83 18.57 -3.55
N PRO A 171 -8.07 19.66 -3.80
CA PRO A 171 -7.23 19.90 -4.97
C PRO A 171 -5.95 19.05 -4.97
N PRO A 172 -5.35 18.78 -6.15
CA PRO A 172 -4.08 18.05 -6.25
C PRO A 172 -2.94 18.75 -5.51
N ARG A 173 -2.06 17.96 -4.90
CA ARG A 173 -0.85 18.47 -4.23
C ARG A 173 0.34 18.53 -5.20
N PRO A 174 1.29 19.46 -4.98
CA PRO A 174 2.47 19.57 -5.82
C PRO A 174 3.28 18.27 -5.77
N GLN A 175 3.78 17.84 -6.93
CA GLN A 175 4.68 16.69 -7.02
C GLN A 175 6.09 17.11 -6.62
N LEU A 176 6.82 16.19 -6.00
CA LEU A 176 8.21 16.38 -5.62
C LEU A 176 9.12 15.68 -6.63
N SER A 177 10.19 16.35 -7.02
CA SER A 177 11.27 15.75 -7.79
C SER A 177 12.30 15.11 -6.85
N TRP A 178 13.13 14.20 -7.37
CA TRP A 178 14.22 13.62 -6.58
C TRP A 178 15.19 14.70 -6.08
N ASP A 179 15.49 15.68 -6.92
CA ASP A 179 16.43 16.76 -6.60
C ASP A 179 15.91 17.60 -5.44
N THR A 180 14.61 17.94 -5.44
CA THR A 180 13.95 18.64 -4.35
C THR A 180 14.01 17.87 -3.03
N VAL A 181 13.82 16.55 -3.07
CA VAL A 181 13.92 15.70 -1.86
C VAL A 181 15.35 15.65 -1.32
N VAL A 182 16.36 15.59 -2.19
CA VAL A 182 17.76 15.62 -1.79
C VAL A 182 18.15 16.98 -1.24
N GLU A 183 17.69 18.07 -1.85
CA GLU A 183 17.92 19.44 -1.41
C GLU A 183 17.31 19.69 -0.02
N TYR A 184 16.06 19.29 0.22
CA TYR A 184 15.44 19.36 1.55
C TYR A 184 16.16 18.48 2.57
N GLY A 185 16.60 17.29 2.17
CA GLY A 185 17.41 16.43 3.01
C GLY A 185 18.71 17.13 3.44
N PHE A 186 19.42 17.76 2.50
CA PHE A 186 20.63 18.52 2.78
C PHE A 186 20.37 19.69 3.75
N LEU A 187 19.33 20.49 3.50
CA LEU A 187 18.96 21.61 4.38
C LEU A 187 18.65 21.15 5.81
N SER A 188 17.97 20.01 5.99
CA SER A 188 17.65 19.46 7.31
C SER A 188 18.88 18.94 8.07
N GLU A 189 19.95 18.54 7.39
CA GLU A 189 21.23 18.17 8.04
C GLU A 189 21.84 19.36 8.80
N PHE A 190 21.68 20.59 8.27
CA PHE A 190 22.19 21.80 8.93
C PHE A 190 21.35 22.25 10.12
N GLU A 191 20.03 22.01 10.10
CA GLU A 191 19.15 22.35 11.23
C GLU A 191 19.32 21.41 12.42
N LEU A 192 19.60 20.12 12.18
CA LEU A 192 19.81 19.11 13.21
C LEU A 192 21.19 19.18 13.90
N LEU A 193 22.11 20.01 13.39
CA LEU A 193 23.46 20.21 13.94
C LEU A 193 23.56 21.45 14.85
N LYS A 194 22.43 22.02 15.31
CA LYS A 194 22.38 23.13 16.27
C LYS A 194 22.05 22.68 17.69
#